data_AF-A0A2H3E5G2-F1
#
_entry.id   AF-A0A2H3E5G2-F1
#
_cell.length_a   1.000
_cell.length_b   1.000
_cell.length_c   1.000
_cell.angle_alpha   90.00
_cell.angle_beta   90.00
_cell.angle_gamma   90.00
#
_symmetry.space_group_name_H-M   'P 1'
#
loop_
_entity.id
_entity.type
_entity.pdbx_description
1 polymer ?
#
loop_
_entity_poly.entity_id
_entity_poly.type
_entity_poly.pdbx_seq_one_letter_code
_entity_poly.pdbx_strand_id
1 'polypeptide(L)'
;PFESCHDFELVEFILDAALTKKQMKNLFGLLKPEAASNQDSTEFNIRSPKEFKEHWDHAANLITPFEKSMVTVSLQGEDYTYNVYWWNLWTCALDLIQDPTLELYFVWDAVQLSKWNGEAFERFIDEPWTAQAFWDLQMKLPKGAKVLYYIIYADKTCLSSFETAQGYPVIAHLGNLKIGIRNSNGVGGGCIIGWLPVEKGSLLPIESCDYKEASVIGLVLLLYELTKYHDNRNFVVLTPGSNGKKPCVICLVPKSEQNCLHIVYELQTKQQTQEILTDATAIPRKDRRNTFLSGFGLRNISENTFWNIKDCDSFWALSFVPLHAHDNGLFGDHLRDVVVS
;
A
#
# COMPACT_ATOMS: atom_id res chain seq x y z
N PRO A 1 -4.34 25.28 -14.42
CA PRO A 1 -4.01 26.22 -13.31
C PRO A 1 -2.88 27.20 -13.65
N PHE A 2 -2.00 26.86 -14.60
CA PHE A 2 -0.91 27.74 -15.07
C PHE A 2 -1.29 28.44 -16.39
N GLU A 3 -0.78 29.66 -16.58
CA GLU A 3 -1.05 30.47 -17.78
C GLU A 3 -0.23 30.03 -19.00
N SER A 4 0.92 29.38 -18.79
CA SER A 4 1.78 28.86 -19.85
C SER A 4 2.49 27.55 -19.46
N CYS A 5 3.02 26.84 -20.46
CA CYS A 5 3.87 25.65 -20.25
C CYS A 5 5.15 26.01 -19.50
N HIS A 6 5.76 27.16 -19.81
CA HIS A 6 6.95 27.65 -19.12
C HIS A 6 6.70 27.95 -17.63
N ASP A 7 5.51 28.45 -17.27
CA ASP A 7 5.14 28.62 -15.86
C ASP A 7 5.02 27.29 -15.13
N PHE A 8 4.47 26.26 -15.81
CA PHE A 8 4.42 24.91 -15.27
C PHE A 8 5.83 24.33 -15.04
N GLU A 9 6.70 24.39 -16.05
CA GLU A 9 8.08 23.90 -15.97
C GLU A 9 8.89 24.63 -14.90
N LEU A 10 8.69 25.94 -14.74
CA LEU A 10 9.33 26.71 -13.67
C LEU A 10 8.86 26.25 -12.28
N VAL A 11 7.55 26.01 -12.12
CA VAL A 11 6.97 25.54 -10.87
C VAL A 11 7.45 24.13 -10.54
N GLU A 12 7.45 23.23 -11.53
CA GLU A 12 7.98 21.87 -11.43
C GLU A 12 9.46 21.89 -10.99
N PHE A 13 10.30 22.69 -11.66
CA PHE A 13 11.71 22.85 -11.28
C PHE A 13 11.89 23.36 -9.84
N ILE A 14 11.10 24.35 -9.42
CA ILE A 14 11.16 24.90 -8.06
C ILE A 14 10.86 23.81 -7.01
N LEU A 15 9.91 22.91 -7.31
CA LEU A 15 9.51 21.81 -6.44
C LEU A 15 10.55 20.71 -6.42
N ASP A 16 11.05 20.28 -7.57
CA ASP A 16 12.08 19.25 -7.69
C ASP A 16 13.39 19.67 -6.99
N ALA A 17 13.74 20.94 -7.10
CA ALA A 17 14.89 21.51 -6.41
C ALA A 17 14.63 21.84 -4.92
N ALA A 18 13.39 21.65 -4.44
CA ALA A 18 12.95 21.94 -3.08
C ALA A 18 13.36 23.35 -2.58
N LEU A 19 13.20 24.37 -3.43
CA LEU A 19 13.74 25.71 -3.14
C LEU A 19 13.04 26.35 -1.93
N THR A 20 13.85 26.89 -1.01
CA THR A 20 13.34 27.70 0.10
C THR A 20 12.74 29.02 -0.39
N LYS A 21 11.89 29.66 0.42
CA LYS A 21 11.35 31.01 0.14
C LYS A 21 12.44 32.04 -0.19
N LYS A 22 13.62 31.94 0.45
CA LYS A 22 14.76 32.82 0.17
C LYS A 22 15.36 32.55 -1.21
N GLN A 23 15.56 31.27 -1.56
CA GLN A 23 16.06 30.87 -2.87
C GLN A 23 15.08 31.24 -3.98
N MET A 24 13.77 31.00 -3.80
CA MET A 24 12.74 31.44 -4.73
C MET A 24 12.77 32.96 -4.94
N LYS A 25 12.87 33.76 -3.87
CA LYS A 25 12.98 35.22 -3.99
C LYS A 25 14.20 35.65 -4.82
N ASN A 26 15.32 34.96 -4.65
CA ASN A 26 16.53 35.22 -5.45
C ASN A 26 16.32 34.81 -6.91
N LEU A 27 15.78 33.62 -7.17
CA LEU A 27 15.47 33.12 -8.51
C LEU A 27 14.58 34.10 -9.28
N PHE A 28 13.43 34.47 -8.70
CA PHE A 28 12.54 35.45 -9.33
C PHE A 28 13.17 36.85 -9.44
N GLY A 29 14.15 37.18 -8.60
CA GLY A 29 14.95 38.40 -8.76
C GLY A 29 15.86 38.36 -9.99
N LEU A 30 16.43 37.20 -10.30
CA LEU A 30 17.29 36.96 -11.47
C LEU A 30 16.50 36.83 -12.77
N LEU A 31 15.28 36.30 -12.71
CA LEU A 31 14.39 36.16 -13.86
C LEU A 31 13.75 37.49 -14.31
N LYS A 32 13.93 38.58 -13.54
CA LYS A 32 13.47 39.91 -13.96
C LYS A 32 14.34 40.42 -15.11
N PRO A 33 13.73 40.91 -16.20
CA PRO A 33 14.49 41.47 -17.31
C PRO A 33 15.32 42.66 -16.84
N GLU A 34 16.55 42.76 -17.32
CA GLU A 34 17.36 43.96 -17.16
C GLU A 34 16.65 45.13 -17.84
N ALA A 35 16.60 46.29 -17.17
CA ALA A 35 15.85 47.48 -17.59
C ALA A 35 16.25 48.07 -18.97
N ALA A 36 17.16 47.45 -19.71
CA ALA A 36 17.71 47.92 -20.98
C ALA A 36 17.16 47.20 -22.23
N SER A 37 16.46 46.06 -22.10
CA SER A 37 15.91 45.32 -23.25
C SER A 37 14.41 45.61 -23.42
N ASN A 38 14.06 46.38 -24.45
CA ASN A 38 12.70 46.72 -24.87
C ASN A 38 11.92 45.52 -25.47
N GLN A 39 11.91 44.37 -24.81
CA GLN A 39 11.02 43.26 -25.13
C GLN A 39 10.12 43.00 -23.92
N ASP A 40 8.90 43.50 -24.00
CA ASP A 40 7.81 43.39 -23.01
C ASP A 40 7.27 41.95 -22.81
N SER A 41 8.05 40.92 -23.13
CA SER A 41 7.64 39.53 -22.94
C SER A 41 8.60 38.83 -21.98
N THR A 42 8.30 38.86 -20.69
CA THR A 42 8.85 37.84 -19.79
C THR A 42 8.14 36.53 -20.10
N GLU A 43 8.91 35.51 -20.48
CA GLU A 43 8.41 34.16 -20.78
C GLU A 43 7.67 33.50 -19.60
N PHE A 44 7.87 34.02 -18.39
CA PHE A 44 7.24 33.59 -17.15
C PHE A 44 6.28 34.65 -16.58
N ASN A 45 5.08 34.22 -16.22
CA ASN A 45 4.04 35.04 -15.58
C ASN A 45 4.17 35.00 -14.06
N ILE A 46 4.76 33.95 -13.48
CA ILE A 46 4.98 33.82 -12.03
C ILE A 46 6.24 34.59 -11.61
N ARG A 47 6.07 35.66 -10.82
CA ARG A 47 7.16 36.62 -10.50
C ARG A 47 7.49 36.72 -9.01
N SER A 48 6.76 35.99 -8.16
CA SER A 48 7.00 36.04 -6.72
C SER A 48 6.71 34.71 -6.04
N PRO A 49 7.33 34.44 -4.87
CA PRO A 49 6.98 33.27 -4.07
C PRO A 49 5.50 33.25 -3.63
N LYS A 50 4.83 34.41 -3.63
CA LYS A 50 3.41 34.53 -3.32
C LYS A 50 2.55 34.03 -4.49
N GLU A 51 2.81 34.52 -5.69
CA GLU A 51 2.13 34.08 -6.91
C GLU A 51 2.36 32.60 -7.19
N PHE A 52 3.60 32.11 -6.99
CA PHE A 52 3.92 30.69 -7.05
C PHE A 52 2.97 29.88 -6.15
N LYS A 53 2.83 30.32 -4.89
CA LYS A 53 1.98 29.63 -3.92
C LYS A 53 0.49 29.70 -4.32
N GLU A 54 0.03 30.83 -4.84
CA GLU A 54 -1.37 30.98 -5.30
C GLU A 54 -1.69 30.04 -6.47
N HIS A 55 -0.79 29.94 -7.46
CA HIS A 55 -0.95 28.99 -8.57
C HIS A 55 -0.88 27.54 -8.10
N TRP A 56 -0.01 27.26 -7.12
CA TRP A 56 0.11 25.94 -6.51
C TRP A 56 -1.14 25.55 -5.72
N ASP A 57 -1.65 26.44 -4.87
CA ASP A 57 -2.88 26.23 -4.11
C ASP A 57 -4.08 26.05 -5.07
N HIS A 58 -4.12 26.81 -6.17
CA HIS A 58 -5.15 26.66 -7.21
C HIS A 58 -5.03 25.32 -7.95
N ALA A 59 -3.82 24.86 -8.28
CA ALA A 59 -3.58 23.54 -8.86
C ALA A 59 -3.98 22.42 -7.89
N ALA A 60 -3.63 22.53 -6.61
CA ALA A 60 -4.01 21.59 -5.57
C ALA A 60 -5.54 21.50 -5.42
N ASN A 61 -6.27 22.60 -5.57
CA ASN A 61 -7.73 22.63 -5.52
C ASN A 61 -8.42 22.01 -6.75
N LEU A 62 -7.69 21.72 -7.83
CA LEU A 62 -8.23 20.93 -8.96
C LEU A 62 -8.35 19.44 -8.61
N ILE A 63 -7.66 19.01 -7.56
CA ILE A 63 -7.69 17.65 -7.05
C ILE A 63 -8.44 17.66 -5.71
N THR A 64 -9.08 16.56 -5.38
CA THR A 64 -9.77 16.45 -4.09
C THR A 64 -8.78 16.56 -2.93
N PRO A 65 -8.99 17.47 -1.95
CA PRO A 65 -8.04 17.65 -0.84
C PRO A 65 -8.10 16.50 0.17
N PHE A 66 -7.01 16.33 0.92
CA PHE A 66 -6.97 15.42 2.07
C PHE A 66 -7.91 15.88 3.18
N GLU A 67 -8.59 14.92 3.77
CA GLU A 67 -9.39 15.11 4.98
C GLU A 67 -8.54 14.83 6.22
N LYS A 68 -8.88 15.51 7.31
CA LYS A 68 -8.23 15.31 8.61
C LYS A 68 -9.29 14.85 9.61
N SER A 69 -9.07 13.71 10.22
CA SER A 69 -9.89 13.19 11.32
C SER A 69 -9.03 12.95 12.56
N MET A 70 -9.66 13.00 13.73
CA MET A 70 -9.06 12.53 14.97
C MET A 70 -9.53 11.10 15.20
N VAL A 71 -8.59 10.22 15.50
CA VAL A 71 -8.91 8.85 15.90
C VAL A 71 -8.35 8.62 17.29
N THR A 72 -9.20 8.12 18.17
CA THR A 72 -8.79 7.58 19.46
C THR A 72 -8.66 6.07 19.38
N VAL A 73 -7.50 5.56 19.79
CA VAL A 73 -7.19 4.14 19.89
C VAL A 73 -6.95 3.81 21.36
N SER A 74 -7.76 2.92 21.92
CA SER A 74 -7.59 2.44 23.29
C SER A 74 -6.59 1.29 23.32
N LEU A 75 -5.41 1.51 23.89
CA LEU A 75 -4.35 0.51 24.06
C LEU A 75 -4.14 0.25 25.55
N GLN A 76 -4.33 -1.00 25.99
CA GLN A 76 -4.15 -1.40 27.41
C GLN A 76 -4.94 -0.56 28.43
N GLY A 77 -6.10 -0.02 28.02
CA GLY A 77 -6.94 0.83 28.87
C GLY A 77 -6.59 2.32 28.86
N GLU A 78 -5.58 2.72 28.08
CA GLU A 78 -5.21 4.11 27.84
C GLU A 78 -5.66 4.55 26.44
N ASP A 79 -6.23 5.75 26.32
CA ASP A 79 -6.74 6.29 25.07
C ASP A 79 -5.71 7.18 24.38
N TYR A 80 -5.25 6.75 23.20
CA TYR A 80 -4.31 7.49 22.38
C TYR A 80 -5.02 8.15 21.22
N THR A 81 -5.01 9.49 21.17
CA THR A 81 -5.65 10.24 20.08
C THR A 81 -4.62 10.71 19.06
N TYR A 82 -4.81 10.32 17.80
CA TYR A 82 -3.96 10.68 16.69
C TYR A 82 -4.72 11.51 15.66
N ASN A 83 -4.03 12.48 15.08
CA ASN A 83 -4.51 13.17 13.89
C ASN A 83 -4.16 12.31 12.67
N VAL A 84 -5.17 11.83 11.97
CA VAL A 84 -5.03 11.03 10.76
C VAL A 84 -5.43 11.87 9.57
N TYR A 85 -4.51 12.00 8.62
CA TYR A 85 -4.80 12.58 7.31
C TYR A 85 -5.10 11.43 6.37
N TRP A 86 -6.20 11.52 5.64
CA TRP A 86 -6.62 10.50 4.70
C TRP A 86 -7.31 11.11 3.50
N TRP A 87 -7.32 10.35 2.41
CA TRP A 87 -7.99 10.74 1.18
C TRP A 87 -8.96 9.62 0.79
N ASN A 88 -10.18 10.01 0.40
CA ASN A 88 -11.22 9.07 0.04
C ASN A 88 -10.78 8.18 -1.14
N LEU A 89 -10.73 6.87 -0.90
CA LEU A 89 -10.35 5.86 -1.89
C LEU A 89 -11.18 5.93 -3.17
N TRP A 90 -12.50 6.08 -3.02
CA TRP A 90 -13.42 6.16 -4.15
C TRP A 90 -13.15 7.41 -4.98
N THR A 91 -12.89 8.54 -4.32
CA THR A 91 -12.56 9.78 -5.03
C THR A 91 -11.21 9.70 -5.73
N CYS A 92 -10.15 9.16 -5.09
CA CYS A 92 -8.87 8.91 -5.78
C CYS A 92 -9.09 8.03 -7.02
N ALA A 93 -9.91 6.98 -6.92
CA ALA A 93 -10.18 6.14 -8.08
C ALA A 93 -10.98 6.85 -9.17
N LEU A 94 -11.99 7.65 -8.82
CA LEU A 94 -12.75 8.44 -9.79
C LEU A 94 -11.87 9.45 -10.51
N ASP A 95 -10.98 10.15 -9.80
CA ASP A 95 -10.06 11.12 -10.39
C ASP A 95 -9.17 10.45 -11.45
N LEU A 96 -8.68 9.22 -11.19
CA LEU A 96 -7.89 8.45 -12.16
C LEU A 96 -8.73 7.89 -13.32
N ILE A 97 -9.93 7.39 -13.05
CA ILE A 97 -10.83 6.81 -14.06
C ILE A 97 -11.34 7.88 -15.03
N GLN A 98 -11.58 9.09 -14.52
CA GLN A 98 -12.08 10.22 -15.31
C GLN A 98 -10.97 10.95 -16.07
N ASP A 99 -9.69 10.62 -15.82
CA ASP A 99 -8.57 11.19 -16.56
C ASP A 99 -8.55 10.66 -18.01
N PRO A 100 -8.77 11.52 -19.02
CA PRO A 100 -8.80 11.09 -20.42
C PRO A 100 -7.47 10.51 -20.91
N THR A 101 -6.36 10.86 -20.27
CA THR A 101 -5.03 10.33 -20.61
C THR A 101 -4.85 8.89 -20.13
N LEU A 102 -5.62 8.46 -19.14
CA LEU A 102 -5.56 7.12 -18.57
C LEU A 102 -6.62 6.16 -19.14
N GLU A 103 -7.70 6.67 -19.72
CA GLU A 103 -8.85 5.89 -20.19
C GLU A 103 -8.45 4.65 -21.02
N LEU A 104 -7.53 4.83 -21.97
CA LEU A 104 -7.06 3.76 -22.88
C LEU A 104 -6.21 2.67 -22.20
N TYR A 105 -5.75 2.92 -20.97
CA TYR A 105 -4.86 2.02 -20.25
C TYR A 105 -5.56 1.19 -19.19
N PHE A 106 -6.82 1.52 -18.86
CA PHE A 106 -7.62 0.73 -17.94
C PHE A 106 -8.05 -0.60 -18.56
N VAL A 107 -7.79 -1.69 -17.83
CA VAL A 107 -8.29 -3.02 -18.15
C VAL A 107 -9.36 -3.41 -17.14
N TRP A 108 -10.57 -3.63 -17.64
CA TRP A 108 -11.75 -3.89 -16.83
C TRP A 108 -12.18 -5.36 -16.81
N ASP A 109 -11.78 -6.11 -17.84
CA ASP A 109 -12.21 -7.47 -18.06
C ASP A 109 -11.12 -8.46 -17.69
N ALA A 110 -11.54 -9.53 -17.00
CA ALA A 110 -10.69 -10.65 -16.69
C ALA A 110 -10.22 -11.34 -17.98
N VAL A 111 -8.94 -11.66 -18.06
CA VAL A 111 -8.34 -12.33 -19.23
C VAL A 111 -7.50 -13.52 -18.76
N GLN A 112 -7.79 -14.72 -19.25
CA GLN A 112 -6.94 -15.87 -18.97
C GLN A 112 -5.81 -15.95 -19.99
N LEU A 113 -4.56 -15.93 -19.52
CA LEU A 113 -3.38 -16.09 -20.35
C LEU A 113 -2.78 -17.48 -20.20
N SER A 114 -2.30 -18.04 -21.31
CA SER A 114 -1.55 -19.29 -21.32
C SER A 114 -0.41 -19.24 -22.32
N LYS A 115 0.67 -19.96 -22.03
CA LYS A 115 1.87 -20.06 -22.87
C LYS A 115 2.14 -21.54 -23.16
N TRP A 116 2.49 -21.84 -24.41
CA TRP A 116 2.95 -23.16 -24.79
C TRP A 116 4.39 -23.39 -24.28
N ASN A 117 4.61 -24.44 -23.48
CA ASN A 117 5.92 -24.79 -22.93
C ASN A 117 6.69 -25.82 -23.78
N GLY A 118 6.11 -26.32 -24.87
CA GLY A 118 6.65 -27.42 -25.68
C GLY A 118 5.82 -28.70 -25.61
N GLU A 119 5.09 -28.90 -24.52
CA GLU A 119 4.27 -30.10 -24.25
C GLU A 119 2.81 -29.77 -23.95
N ALA A 120 2.56 -28.67 -23.22
CA ALA A 120 1.25 -28.21 -22.80
C ALA A 120 1.14 -26.69 -22.78
N PHE A 121 -0.10 -26.19 -22.79
CA PHE A 121 -0.37 -24.80 -22.44
C PHE A 121 -0.40 -24.65 -20.93
N GLU A 122 0.52 -23.86 -20.41
CA GLU A 122 0.57 -23.52 -18.99
C GLU A 122 -0.01 -22.13 -18.76
N ARG A 123 -0.87 -22.01 -17.76
CA ARG A 123 -1.43 -20.73 -17.34
C ARG A 123 -0.36 -19.93 -16.59
N PHE A 124 -0.33 -18.63 -16.84
CA PHE A 124 0.48 -17.70 -16.05
C PHE A 124 -0.35 -16.47 -15.67
N ILE A 125 0.15 -15.72 -14.69
CA ILE A 125 -0.43 -14.48 -14.18
C ILE A 125 0.66 -13.43 -14.29
N ASP A 126 0.38 -12.33 -14.97
CA ASP A 126 1.30 -11.18 -15.10
C ASP A 126 0.70 -9.90 -14.51
N GLU A 127 -0.62 -9.72 -14.63
CA GLU A 127 -1.37 -8.60 -14.10
C GLU A 127 -2.60 -9.06 -13.30
N PRO A 128 -3.15 -8.21 -12.40
CA PRO A 128 -4.27 -8.58 -11.54
C PRO A 128 -5.49 -9.14 -12.29
N TRP A 129 -5.86 -8.56 -13.44
CA TRP A 129 -6.99 -9.01 -14.26
C TRP A 129 -6.76 -10.38 -14.92
N THR A 130 -5.54 -10.93 -14.87
CA THR A 130 -5.25 -12.27 -15.38
C THR A 130 -5.34 -13.38 -14.34
N ALA A 131 -5.38 -12.98 -13.06
CA ALA A 131 -5.52 -13.90 -11.95
C ALA A 131 -6.91 -14.53 -11.88
N GLN A 132 -6.97 -15.76 -11.37
CA GLN A 132 -8.24 -16.47 -11.19
C GLN A 132 -9.18 -15.73 -10.22
N ALA A 133 -8.64 -15.09 -9.18
CA ALA A 133 -9.44 -14.33 -8.22
C ALA A 133 -10.22 -13.19 -8.88
N PHE A 134 -9.61 -12.46 -9.82
CA PHE A 134 -10.28 -11.38 -10.55
C PHE A 134 -11.42 -11.92 -11.42
N TRP A 135 -11.18 -13.06 -12.08
CA TRP A 135 -12.19 -13.77 -12.86
C TRP A 135 -13.38 -14.21 -12.00
N ASP A 136 -13.11 -14.86 -10.87
CA ASP A 136 -14.13 -15.35 -9.95
C ASP A 136 -14.97 -14.20 -9.36
N LEU A 137 -14.34 -13.07 -9.06
CA LEU A 137 -15.03 -11.85 -8.64
C LEU A 137 -15.92 -11.32 -9.76
N GLN A 138 -15.41 -11.20 -10.99
CA GLN A 138 -16.18 -10.70 -12.11
C GLN A 138 -17.41 -11.57 -12.43
N MET A 139 -17.32 -12.89 -12.27
CA MET A 139 -18.44 -13.81 -12.48
C MET A 139 -19.55 -13.68 -11.42
N LYS A 140 -19.23 -13.19 -10.22
CA LYS A 140 -20.19 -12.96 -9.13
C LYS A 140 -20.90 -11.61 -9.24
N LEU A 141 -20.38 -10.70 -10.06
CA LEU A 141 -20.94 -9.35 -10.19
C LEU A 141 -22.21 -9.33 -11.06
N PRO A 142 -23.12 -8.37 -10.84
CA PRO A 142 -24.26 -8.14 -11.71
C PRO A 142 -23.85 -7.89 -13.17
N LYS A 143 -24.75 -8.20 -14.11
CA LYS A 143 -24.51 -7.97 -15.54
C LYS A 143 -24.14 -6.51 -15.80
N GLY A 144 -22.99 -6.28 -16.43
CA GLY A 144 -22.49 -4.95 -16.78
C GLY A 144 -21.59 -4.30 -15.72
N ALA A 145 -21.53 -4.85 -14.51
CA ALA A 145 -20.57 -4.39 -13.51
C ALA A 145 -19.15 -4.89 -13.82
N LYS A 146 -18.15 -4.09 -13.41
CA LYS A 146 -16.71 -4.38 -13.59
C LYS A 146 -16.02 -4.41 -12.23
N VAL A 147 -14.93 -5.15 -12.15
CA VAL A 147 -14.09 -5.21 -10.94
C VAL A 147 -13.16 -4.00 -10.93
N LEU A 148 -13.18 -3.24 -9.85
CA LEU A 148 -12.18 -2.23 -9.52
C LEU A 148 -11.26 -2.79 -8.44
N TYR A 149 -9.98 -2.93 -8.76
CA TYR A 149 -9.00 -3.60 -7.91
C TYR A 149 -8.03 -2.59 -7.29
N TYR A 150 -7.97 -2.54 -5.96
CA TYR A 150 -7.01 -1.71 -5.24
C TYR A 150 -5.84 -2.55 -4.74
N ILE A 151 -4.63 -2.04 -4.94
CA ILE A 151 -3.42 -2.53 -4.27
C ILE A 151 -3.05 -1.46 -3.26
N ILE A 152 -3.04 -1.82 -1.98
CA ILE A 152 -2.75 -0.89 -0.90
C ILE A 152 -1.54 -1.41 -0.13
N TYR A 153 -0.56 -0.54 0.09
CA TYR A 153 0.54 -0.83 0.97
C TYR A 153 0.94 0.42 1.77
N ALA A 154 1.65 0.20 2.85
CA ALA A 154 2.31 1.25 3.60
C ALA A 154 3.75 0.82 3.84
N ASP A 155 4.68 1.75 3.63
CA ASP A 155 6.09 1.52 3.90
C ASP A 155 6.69 2.75 4.59
N LYS A 156 7.79 2.52 5.31
CA LYS A 156 8.53 3.58 5.98
C LYS A 156 9.25 4.41 4.93
N THR A 157 8.98 5.70 4.90
CA THR A 157 9.63 6.65 3.99
C THR A 157 10.34 7.75 4.77
N CYS A 158 11.52 8.14 4.29
CA CYS A 158 12.24 9.30 4.79
C CYS A 158 11.63 10.56 4.15
N LEU A 159 11.08 11.44 4.99
CA LEU A 159 10.44 12.70 4.57
C LEU A 159 11.43 13.87 4.50
N SER A 160 12.67 13.66 4.94
CA SER A 160 13.74 14.66 4.82
C SER A 160 14.99 14.01 4.22
N SER A 161 15.73 14.81 3.45
CA SER A 161 17.03 14.43 2.87
C SER A 161 18.10 14.13 3.92
N PHE A 162 17.89 14.54 5.16
CA PHE A 162 18.75 14.27 6.31
C PHE A 162 18.17 13.20 7.27
N GLU A 163 17.14 12.47 6.85
CA GLU A 163 16.49 11.36 7.61
C GLU A 163 15.93 11.74 9.00
N THR A 164 15.87 13.02 9.31
CA THR A 164 15.37 13.55 10.59
C THR A 164 13.86 13.43 10.76
N ALA A 165 13.12 13.26 9.67
CA ALA A 165 11.68 13.05 9.68
C ALA A 165 11.34 11.78 8.90
N GLN A 166 10.66 10.85 9.54
CA GLN A 166 10.17 9.62 8.93
C GLN A 166 8.65 9.63 9.00
N GLY A 167 8.01 9.12 7.95
CA GLY A 167 6.57 8.94 7.89
C GLY A 167 6.25 7.62 7.23
N TYR A 168 5.05 7.11 7.49
CA TYR A 168 4.56 5.92 6.84
C TYR A 168 3.33 6.31 6.01
N PRO A 169 3.52 6.71 4.74
CA PRO A 169 2.42 6.94 3.85
C PRO A 169 1.72 5.62 3.55
N VAL A 170 0.40 5.65 3.50
CA VAL A 170 -0.41 4.61 2.88
C VAL A 170 -0.58 4.99 1.42
N ILE A 171 -0.13 4.11 0.52
CA ILE A 171 -0.23 4.28 -0.91
C ILE A 171 -1.25 3.29 -1.47
N ALA A 172 -2.15 3.79 -2.31
CA ALA A 172 -3.07 2.99 -3.08
C ALA A 172 -2.76 3.09 -4.57
N HIS A 173 -2.90 1.96 -5.24
CA HIS A 173 -2.79 1.84 -6.69
C HIS A 173 -4.03 1.17 -7.24
N LEU A 174 -4.43 1.52 -8.46
CA LEU A 174 -5.44 0.79 -9.21
C LEU A 174 -4.80 -0.34 -9.99
N GLY A 175 -5.08 -1.59 -9.59
CA GLY A 175 -4.61 -2.78 -10.29
C GLY A 175 -5.22 -2.99 -11.67
N ASN A 176 -6.20 -2.18 -12.05
CA ASN A 176 -6.74 -2.12 -13.41
C ASN A 176 -5.81 -1.37 -14.39
N LEU A 177 -4.80 -0.67 -13.89
CA LEU A 177 -3.74 -0.08 -14.70
C LEU A 177 -2.54 -1.03 -14.78
N LYS A 178 -1.91 -1.06 -15.96
CA LYS A 178 -0.68 -1.81 -16.19
C LYS A 178 0.42 -1.41 -15.22
N ILE A 179 1.23 -2.37 -14.80
CA ILE A 179 2.30 -2.21 -13.82
C ILE A 179 3.24 -1.05 -14.15
N GLY A 180 3.55 -0.82 -15.43
CA GLY A 180 4.42 0.27 -15.86
C GLY A 180 3.85 1.68 -15.62
N ILE A 181 2.52 1.84 -15.69
CA ILE A 181 1.84 3.11 -15.39
C ILE A 181 1.60 3.22 -13.90
N ARG A 182 1.09 2.13 -13.32
CA ARG A 182 0.74 2.01 -11.90
C ARG A 182 1.94 2.28 -10.98
N ASN A 183 3.14 1.86 -11.37
CA ASN A 183 4.37 2.07 -10.60
C ASN A 183 5.19 3.28 -11.09
N SER A 184 4.63 4.12 -11.97
CA SER A 184 5.30 5.34 -12.42
C SER A 184 5.16 6.47 -11.39
N ASN A 185 6.02 7.48 -11.52
CA ASN A 185 5.90 8.74 -10.77
C ASN A 185 4.92 9.73 -11.43
N GLY A 186 4.30 9.35 -12.54
CA GLY A 186 3.41 10.19 -13.32
C GLY A 186 1.93 9.93 -13.03
N VAL A 187 1.08 10.48 -13.90
CA VAL A 187 -0.37 10.26 -13.88
C VAL A 187 -0.68 8.76 -13.96
N GLY A 188 -1.55 8.26 -13.09
CA GLY A 188 -1.86 6.83 -12.96
C GLY A 188 -0.96 6.04 -12.00
N GLY A 189 0.08 6.69 -11.45
CA GLY A 189 0.92 6.16 -10.38
C GLY A 189 0.18 6.01 -9.04
N GLY A 190 0.92 5.68 -7.98
CA GLY A 190 0.35 5.50 -6.64
C GLY A 190 -0.17 6.81 -6.03
N CYS A 191 -1.39 6.79 -5.49
CA CYS A 191 -1.93 7.91 -4.71
C CYS A 191 -1.69 7.67 -3.22
N ILE A 192 -1.19 8.70 -2.52
CA ILE A 192 -1.14 8.67 -1.05
C ILE A 192 -2.58 8.82 -0.55
N ILE A 193 -3.10 7.81 0.14
CA ILE A 193 -4.46 7.81 0.68
C ILE A 193 -4.51 8.05 2.18
N GLY A 194 -3.35 8.14 2.82
CA GLY A 194 -3.27 8.56 4.21
C GLY A 194 -1.86 8.50 4.77
N TRP A 195 -1.74 8.99 5.99
CA TRP A 195 -0.51 8.97 6.76
C TRP A 195 -0.74 8.22 8.05
N LEU A 196 0.07 7.21 8.29
CA LEU A 196 0.05 6.52 9.57
C LEU A 196 0.74 7.42 10.60
N PRO A 197 0.22 7.49 11.84
CA PRO A 197 0.87 8.23 12.90
C PRO A 197 2.31 7.71 13.14
N VAL A 198 3.12 8.49 13.87
CA VAL A 198 4.47 8.07 14.28
C VAL A 198 4.55 8.21 15.78
N GLU A 199 4.76 7.09 16.49
CA GLU A 199 4.92 7.14 17.96
C GLU A 199 6.29 7.67 18.35
N LYS A 200 6.31 8.50 19.38
CA LYS A 200 7.53 8.81 20.14
C LYS A 200 7.54 7.92 21.39
N GLY A 201 7.97 6.67 21.28
CA GLY A 201 8.11 5.80 22.46
C GLY A 201 7.99 4.32 22.16
N SER A 202 8.62 3.51 23.02
CA SER A 202 8.86 2.06 22.92
C SER A 202 7.63 1.20 22.59
N LEU A 203 7.83 0.29 21.62
CA LEU A 203 6.93 -0.78 21.19
C LEU A 203 6.36 -1.56 22.40
N LEU A 204 5.07 -1.41 22.68
CA LEU A 204 4.36 -2.26 23.63
C LEU A 204 3.65 -3.41 22.89
N PRO A 205 3.71 -4.65 23.42
CA PRO A 205 2.94 -5.77 22.89
C PRO A 205 1.46 -5.61 23.27
N ILE A 206 0.54 -5.83 22.34
CA ILE A 206 -0.89 -5.59 22.58
C ILE A 206 -1.72 -6.86 22.40
N GLU A 207 -2.48 -7.17 23.44
CA GLU A 207 -3.63 -8.06 23.44
C GLU A 207 -4.87 -7.21 23.07
N SER A 208 -5.45 -7.48 21.89
CA SER A 208 -6.74 -6.99 21.33
C SER A 208 -7.07 -5.50 21.36
N CYS A 209 -7.40 -4.97 20.18
CA CYS A 209 -8.11 -3.69 20.01
C CYS A 209 -9.41 -3.95 19.23
N ASP A 210 -10.54 -3.51 19.77
CA ASP A 210 -11.87 -3.60 19.16
C ASP A 210 -12.07 -2.38 18.23
N TYR A 211 -12.11 -2.61 16.92
CA TYR A 211 -12.36 -1.57 15.93
C TYR A 211 -13.67 -1.86 15.20
N LYS A 212 -14.70 -1.09 15.55
CA LYS A 212 -15.99 -1.06 14.88
C LYS A 212 -16.09 0.20 14.04
N GLU A 213 -15.54 0.19 12.83
CA GLU A 213 -16.03 1.02 11.71
C GLU A 213 -15.29 0.70 10.40
N ALA A 214 -16.04 0.31 9.37
CA ALA A 214 -15.54 0.05 8.02
C ALA A 214 -15.41 1.37 7.23
N SER A 215 -14.42 2.19 7.58
CA SER A 215 -14.05 3.42 6.86
C SER A 215 -12.56 3.40 6.49
N VAL A 216 -12.12 4.27 5.55
CA VAL A 216 -10.70 4.46 5.20
C VAL A 216 -9.87 4.75 6.46
N ILE A 217 -10.46 5.41 7.45
CA ILE A 217 -9.89 5.60 8.78
C ILE A 217 -9.59 4.24 9.45
N GLY A 218 -10.52 3.29 9.40
CA GLY A 218 -10.29 1.91 9.82
C GLY A 218 -9.12 1.26 9.10
N LEU A 219 -8.99 1.42 7.77
CA LEU A 219 -7.87 0.89 6.98
C LEU A 219 -6.52 1.58 7.30
N VAL A 220 -6.52 2.89 7.53
CA VAL A 220 -5.33 3.67 7.88
C VAL A 220 -4.88 3.33 9.30
N LEU A 221 -5.77 3.19 10.28
CA LEU A 221 -5.42 2.73 11.61
C LEU A 221 -4.92 1.28 11.63
N LEU A 222 -5.54 0.45 10.79
CA LEU A 222 -5.14 -0.94 10.57
C LEU A 222 -3.72 -1.03 9.99
N LEU A 223 -3.38 -0.19 9.01
CA LEU A 223 -2.02 -0.10 8.45
C LEU A 223 -1.04 0.54 9.44
N TYR A 224 -1.48 1.43 10.33
CA TYR A 224 -0.65 2.04 11.37
C TYR A 224 -0.16 1.01 12.38
N GLU A 225 -1.08 0.20 12.90
CA GLU A 225 -0.72 -0.90 13.79
C GLU A 225 0.20 -1.91 13.08
N LEU A 226 0.01 -2.14 11.78
CA LEU A 226 0.94 -2.96 10.99
C LEU A 226 2.36 -2.36 10.98
N THR A 227 2.52 -1.05 10.83
CA THR A 227 3.85 -0.40 10.79
C THR A 227 4.62 -0.35 12.11
N LYS A 228 3.97 -0.63 13.25
CA LYS A 228 4.67 -0.81 14.54
C LYS A 228 5.48 -2.11 14.58
N TYR A 229 5.15 -3.07 13.73
CA TYR A 229 5.88 -4.33 13.66
C TYR A 229 6.87 -4.28 12.50
N HIS A 230 7.99 -5.00 12.60
CA HIS A 230 8.97 -5.08 11.51
C HIS A 230 8.67 -6.25 10.54
N ASP A 231 7.50 -6.88 10.67
CA ASP A 231 7.11 -8.09 9.91
C ASP A 231 5.57 -8.16 9.72
N ASN A 232 5.04 -7.16 9.03
CA ASN A 232 3.64 -6.69 9.09
C ASN A 232 2.61 -7.75 8.64
N ARG A 233 2.95 -8.56 7.64
CA ARG A 233 1.98 -9.49 7.02
C ARG A 233 1.56 -10.61 7.96
N ASN A 234 2.49 -11.08 8.78
CA ASN A 234 2.25 -12.15 9.74
C ASN A 234 1.18 -11.77 10.77
N PHE A 235 1.08 -10.49 11.12
CA PHE A 235 0.05 -10.01 12.05
C PHE A 235 -1.34 -9.92 11.39
N VAL A 236 -1.43 -9.57 10.10
CA VAL A 236 -2.70 -9.56 9.33
C VAL A 236 -3.40 -10.91 9.39
N VAL A 237 -2.61 -11.98 9.20
CA VAL A 237 -3.10 -13.35 9.12
C VAL A 237 -2.85 -14.17 10.39
N LEU A 238 -2.39 -13.51 11.47
CA LEU A 238 -2.12 -14.11 12.78
C LEU A 238 -1.06 -15.24 12.77
N THR A 239 -0.18 -15.27 11.78
CA THR A 239 0.88 -16.26 11.68
C THR A 239 2.13 -15.83 12.48
N PRO A 240 2.94 -16.77 12.98
CA PRO A 240 4.18 -16.48 13.69
C PRO A 240 5.39 -16.26 12.77
N GLY A 241 5.20 -16.20 11.46
CA GLY A 241 6.27 -16.10 10.47
C GLY A 241 7.18 -17.34 10.43
N SER A 242 8.45 -17.14 10.10
CA SER A 242 9.47 -18.21 9.93
C SER A 242 9.68 -19.11 11.15
N ASN A 243 9.25 -18.66 12.34
CA ASN A 243 9.34 -19.41 13.59
C ASN A 243 8.13 -20.34 13.85
N GLY A 244 7.10 -20.31 13.00
CA GLY A 244 5.94 -21.20 13.09
C GLY A 244 6.20 -22.64 12.65
N LYS A 245 5.32 -23.56 13.08
CA LYS A 245 5.26 -24.90 12.49
C LYS A 245 4.69 -24.88 11.07
N LYS A 246 3.80 -23.91 10.80
CA LYS A 246 3.28 -23.56 9.48
C LYS A 246 3.67 -22.10 9.17
N PRO A 247 4.86 -21.86 8.62
CA PRO A 247 5.45 -20.51 8.54
C PRO A 247 4.95 -19.68 7.35
N CYS A 248 4.28 -20.28 6.36
CA CYS A 248 3.71 -19.54 5.24
C CYS A 248 2.47 -18.75 5.68
N VAL A 249 2.33 -17.53 5.17
CA VAL A 249 1.16 -16.67 5.39
C VAL A 249 -0.04 -17.05 4.53
N ILE A 250 0.14 -17.90 3.52
CA ILE A 250 -0.89 -18.26 2.54
C ILE A 250 -1.34 -19.72 2.65
N CYS A 251 -0.43 -20.66 2.94
CA CYS A 251 -0.75 -22.08 2.97
C CYS A 251 -0.25 -22.77 4.24
N LEU A 252 -0.75 -23.99 4.49
CA LEU A 252 -0.43 -24.80 5.66
C LEU A 252 0.82 -25.68 5.44
N VAL A 253 1.81 -25.21 4.68
CA VAL A 253 3.09 -25.91 4.46
C VAL A 253 3.81 -26.12 5.81
N PRO A 254 4.21 -27.36 6.16
CA PRO A 254 5.06 -27.61 7.31
C PRO A 254 6.43 -26.91 7.18
N LYS A 255 6.99 -26.44 8.29
CA LYS A 255 8.34 -25.86 8.33
C LYS A 255 9.42 -26.78 7.74
N SER A 256 9.29 -28.09 7.94
CA SER A 256 10.23 -29.09 7.40
C SER A 256 10.14 -29.27 5.88
N GLU A 257 9.06 -28.83 5.25
CA GLU A 257 8.75 -29.10 3.85
C GLU A 257 8.65 -27.81 3.01
N GLN A 258 9.15 -26.69 3.53
CA GLN A 258 9.14 -25.40 2.81
C GLN A 258 9.85 -25.48 1.45
N ASN A 259 10.86 -26.35 1.34
CA ASN A 259 11.65 -26.54 0.12
C ASN A 259 10.96 -27.46 -0.90
N CYS A 260 9.81 -28.05 -0.55
CA CYS A 260 9.07 -28.98 -1.41
C CYS A 260 8.10 -28.22 -2.33
N LEU A 261 8.64 -27.45 -3.27
CA LEU A 261 7.87 -26.55 -4.15
C LEU A 261 6.87 -27.25 -5.08
N HIS A 262 7.05 -28.55 -5.32
CA HIS A 262 6.18 -29.38 -6.15
C HIS A 262 4.94 -29.88 -5.40
N ILE A 263 4.88 -29.69 -4.08
CA ILE A 263 3.75 -30.12 -3.25
C ILE A 263 2.82 -28.93 -3.03
N VAL A 264 1.55 -29.12 -3.39
CA VAL A 264 0.51 -28.13 -3.13
C VAL A 264 -0.09 -28.40 -1.76
N TYR A 265 0.05 -27.42 -0.86
CA TYR A 265 -0.55 -27.47 0.47
C TYR A 265 -1.87 -26.70 0.49
N GLU A 266 -2.75 -27.09 1.41
CA GLU A 266 -4.01 -26.40 1.68
C GLU A 266 -3.78 -24.92 1.96
N LEU A 267 -4.57 -24.06 1.29
CA LEU A 267 -4.54 -22.62 1.50
C LEU A 267 -5.28 -22.27 2.79
N GLN A 268 -4.72 -21.34 3.55
CA GLN A 268 -5.38 -20.79 4.71
C GLN A 268 -6.53 -19.88 4.28
N THR A 269 -7.62 -19.93 5.04
CA THR A 269 -8.79 -19.08 4.83
C THR A 269 -9.19 -18.39 6.13
N LYS A 270 -9.85 -17.24 5.98
CA LYS A 270 -10.49 -16.52 7.08
C LYS A 270 -11.46 -17.42 7.85
N GLN A 271 -12.30 -18.18 7.13
CA GLN A 271 -13.30 -19.05 7.75
C GLN A 271 -12.66 -20.13 8.62
N GLN A 272 -11.72 -20.90 8.06
CA GLN A 272 -11.01 -21.95 8.79
C GLN A 272 -10.29 -21.40 10.03
N THR A 273 -9.67 -20.22 9.90
CA THR A 273 -8.96 -19.57 11.00
C THR A 273 -9.91 -19.15 12.13
N GLN A 274 -11.09 -18.62 11.77
CA GLN A 274 -12.14 -18.26 12.73
C GLN A 274 -12.66 -19.48 13.51
N GLU A 275 -12.89 -20.59 12.81
CA GLU A 275 -13.30 -21.86 13.43
C GLU A 275 -12.24 -22.37 14.41
N ILE A 276 -10.96 -22.38 14.00
CA ILE A 276 -9.84 -22.81 14.86
C ILE A 276 -9.69 -21.91 16.09
N LEU A 277 -9.81 -20.59 15.94
CA LEU A 277 -9.73 -19.68 17.09
C LEU A 277 -10.92 -19.89 18.04
N THR A 278 -12.12 -20.15 17.50
CA THR A 278 -13.32 -20.45 18.30
C THR A 278 -13.10 -21.70 19.13
N ASP A 279 -12.59 -22.78 18.54
CA ASP A 279 -12.25 -24.02 19.28
C ASP A 279 -11.18 -23.78 20.35
N ALA A 280 -10.20 -22.91 20.05
CA ALA A 280 -9.16 -22.56 21.00
C ALA A 280 -9.69 -21.83 22.25
N THR A 281 -10.82 -21.11 22.14
CA THR A 281 -11.45 -20.45 23.30
C THR A 281 -11.92 -21.46 24.36
N ALA A 282 -12.31 -22.67 23.93
CA ALA A 282 -12.74 -23.74 24.83
C ALA A 282 -11.57 -24.35 25.63
N ILE A 283 -10.30 -24.05 25.27
CA ILE A 283 -9.11 -24.53 25.96
C ILE A 283 -8.74 -23.54 27.09
N PRO A 284 -8.89 -23.87 28.38
CA PRO A 284 -8.74 -22.90 29.47
C PRO A 284 -7.28 -22.50 29.72
N ARG A 285 -6.35 -23.45 29.57
CA ARG A 285 -4.94 -23.26 29.93
C ARG A 285 -4.17 -22.64 28.76
N LYS A 286 -3.58 -21.46 28.97
CA LYS A 286 -2.83 -20.67 27.98
C LYS A 286 -1.80 -21.52 27.21
N ASP A 287 -0.98 -22.31 27.91
CA ASP A 287 0.06 -23.13 27.26
C ASP A 287 -0.51 -24.19 26.31
N ARG A 288 -1.63 -24.81 26.70
CA ARG A 288 -2.31 -25.82 25.85
C ARG A 288 -2.97 -25.16 24.65
N ARG A 289 -3.56 -23.98 24.84
CA ARG A 289 -4.15 -23.18 23.75
C ARG A 289 -3.11 -22.76 22.73
N ASN A 290 -1.97 -22.22 23.19
CA ASN A 290 -0.85 -21.86 22.32
C ASN A 290 -0.28 -23.07 21.59
N THR A 291 -0.19 -24.23 22.27
CA THR A 291 0.25 -25.49 21.64
C THR A 291 -0.71 -25.93 20.54
N PHE A 292 -2.02 -25.88 20.78
CA PHE A 292 -3.05 -26.18 19.77
C PHE A 292 -2.94 -25.26 18.55
N LEU A 293 -2.95 -23.95 18.77
CA LEU A 293 -2.86 -22.95 17.68
C LEU A 293 -1.55 -23.05 16.89
N SER A 294 -0.44 -23.38 17.57
CA SER A 294 0.85 -23.59 16.90
C SER A 294 0.80 -24.68 15.84
N GLY A 295 -0.07 -25.70 16.00
CA GLY A 295 -0.25 -26.78 15.02
C GLY A 295 -0.74 -26.29 13.66
N PHE A 296 -1.52 -25.20 13.67
CA PHE A 296 -2.05 -24.53 12.49
C PHE A 296 -1.21 -23.32 12.07
N GLY A 297 -0.12 -23.02 12.79
CA GLY A 297 0.67 -21.82 12.56
C GLY A 297 -0.05 -20.53 12.94
N LEU A 298 -0.94 -20.57 13.93
CA LEU A 298 -1.72 -19.41 14.37
C LEU A 298 -1.27 -18.91 15.75
N ARG A 299 -1.53 -17.63 16.02
CA ARG A 299 -1.38 -16.98 17.34
C ARG A 299 -2.73 -16.76 18.00
N ASN A 300 -2.74 -16.79 19.32
CA ASN A 300 -3.95 -16.49 20.10
C ASN A 300 -4.19 -14.98 20.14
N ILE A 301 -5.02 -14.48 19.24
CA ILE A 301 -5.44 -13.07 19.16
C ILE A 301 -6.96 -13.04 19.24
N SER A 302 -7.50 -12.21 20.15
CA SER A 302 -8.93 -12.18 20.51
C SER A 302 -9.81 -11.73 19.34
N GLU A 303 -9.36 -10.73 18.59
CA GLU A 303 -10.11 -10.15 17.48
C GLU A 303 -9.16 -9.71 16.37
N ASN A 304 -9.48 -10.08 15.14
CA ASN A 304 -8.76 -9.66 13.94
C ASN A 304 -9.67 -8.71 13.14
N THR A 305 -9.28 -7.43 13.08
CA THR A 305 -10.05 -6.37 12.41
C THR A 305 -10.22 -6.61 10.90
N PHE A 306 -9.28 -7.31 10.24
CA PHE A 306 -9.40 -7.65 8.81
C PHE A 306 -10.64 -8.51 8.53
N TRP A 307 -11.18 -9.18 9.55
CA TRP A 307 -12.39 -9.98 9.40
C TRP A 307 -13.68 -9.16 9.35
N ASN A 308 -13.64 -7.89 9.69
CA ASN A 308 -14.78 -6.98 9.56
C ASN A 308 -14.99 -6.50 8.12
N ILE A 309 -14.01 -6.70 7.23
CA ILE A 309 -14.15 -6.40 5.81
C ILE A 309 -15.03 -7.48 5.18
N LYS A 310 -16.23 -7.07 4.75
CA LYS A 310 -17.20 -7.95 4.10
C LYS A 310 -16.62 -8.48 2.78
N ASP A 311 -16.86 -9.76 2.51
CA ASP A 311 -16.48 -10.42 1.26
C ASP A 311 -14.96 -10.37 0.94
N CYS A 312 -14.12 -10.14 1.96
CA CYS A 312 -12.67 -10.18 1.88
C CYS A 312 -12.09 -11.29 2.76
N ASP A 313 -11.23 -12.11 2.17
CA ASP A 313 -10.37 -13.06 2.88
C ASP A 313 -8.97 -12.45 3.03
N SER A 314 -8.57 -12.20 4.27
CA SER A 314 -7.30 -11.55 4.60
C SER A 314 -6.08 -12.35 4.13
N PHE A 315 -6.19 -13.67 4.01
CA PHE A 315 -5.11 -14.53 3.52
C PHE A 315 -4.94 -14.40 2.00
N TRP A 316 -6.05 -14.21 1.28
CA TRP A 316 -6.05 -14.06 -0.17
C TRP A 316 -5.71 -12.63 -0.60
N ALA A 317 -5.93 -11.64 0.27
CA ALA A 317 -5.56 -10.25 0.03
C ALA A 317 -4.04 -10.01 0.05
N LEU A 318 -3.25 -10.97 0.57
CA LEU A 318 -1.80 -10.89 0.54
C LEU A 318 -1.26 -11.20 -0.86
N SER A 319 -0.87 -10.16 -1.59
CA SER A 319 -0.43 -10.26 -2.99
C SER A 319 0.95 -10.93 -3.19
N PHE A 320 1.75 -11.07 -2.13
CA PHE A 320 3.11 -11.59 -2.25
C PHE A 320 3.44 -12.59 -1.14
N VAL A 321 3.94 -13.76 -1.53
CA VAL A 321 4.44 -14.81 -0.62
C VAL A 321 5.96 -14.90 -0.75
N PRO A 322 6.72 -14.22 0.13
CA PRO A 322 8.18 -14.29 0.09
C PRO A 322 8.69 -15.73 0.18
N LEU A 323 7.98 -16.59 0.90
CA LEU A 323 8.40 -17.96 1.17
C LEU A 323 8.32 -18.90 -0.04
N HIS A 324 7.41 -18.64 -0.98
CA HIS A 324 7.26 -19.46 -2.21
C HIS A 324 7.76 -18.73 -3.46
N ALA A 325 8.04 -17.43 -3.38
CA ALA A 325 8.61 -16.65 -4.47
C ALA A 325 10.14 -16.52 -4.40
N HIS A 326 10.75 -16.85 -3.26
CA HIS A 326 12.19 -16.76 -3.05
C HIS A 326 12.76 -18.09 -2.58
N ASP A 327 12.98 -19.00 -3.53
CA ASP A 327 13.53 -20.34 -3.28
C ASP A 327 14.87 -20.31 -2.52
N ASN A 328 15.61 -19.18 -2.57
CA ASN A 328 16.91 -18.95 -1.93
C ASN A 328 17.03 -17.62 -1.15
N GLY A 329 15.91 -16.92 -0.87
CA GLY A 329 15.93 -15.55 -0.34
C GLY A 329 16.39 -14.50 -1.35
N LEU A 330 16.19 -13.21 -1.05
CA LEU A 330 16.42 -12.07 -1.97
C LEU A 330 17.90 -11.92 -2.47
N PHE A 331 18.82 -12.75 -1.98
CA PHE A 331 20.26 -12.65 -2.21
C PHE A 331 21.01 -14.00 -2.26
N GLY A 332 20.33 -15.15 -2.22
CA GLY A 332 21.01 -16.45 -2.03
C GLY A 332 22.01 -16.81 -3.14
N ASP A 333 21.75 -16.37 -4.37
CA ASP A 333 22.60 -16.67 -5.53
C ASP A 333 23.53 -15.51 -5.93
N HIS A 334 23.40 -14.32 -5.32
CA HIS A 334 24.20 -13.14 -5.68
C HIS A 334 25.36 -12.82 -4.72
N LEU A 335 25.63 -13.67 -3.72
CA LEU A 335 26.78 -13.49 -2.81
C LEU A 335 27.73 -14.69 -2.75
N ARG A 336 27.43 -15.81 -3.43
CA ARG A 336 28.28 -17.00 -3.35
C ARG A 336 29.63 -16.83 -4.07
N ASP A 337 29.65 -16.05 -5.15
CA ASP A 337 30.87 -15.81 -5.93
C ASP A 337 31.70 -14.61 -5.44
N VAL A 338 31.26 -13.91 -4.39
CA VAL A 338 31.96 -12.73 -3.84
C VAL A 338 32.55 -12.97 -2.44
N VAL A 339 32.20 -14.09 -1.78
CA VAL A 339 32.67 -14.40 -0.40
C VAL A 339 33.47 -15.70 -0.30
N VAL A 340 33.67 -16.43 -1.40
CA VAL A 340 34.64 -17.55 -1.42
C VAL A 340 35.69 -17.27 -2.49
N SER A 341 36.75 -16.60 -2.04
CA SER A 341 38.11 -16.70 -2.60
C SER A 341 38.63 -18.13 -2.52
#